data_AF-A0A1G1GZT3-F1
#
_entry.id   AF-A0A1G1GZT3-F1
#
_cell.length_a   1.000
_cell.length_b   1.000
_cell.length_c   1.000
_cell.angle_alpha   90.00
_cell.angle_beta   90.00
_cell.angle_gamma   90.00
#
_symmetry.space_group_name_H-M   'P 1'
#
loop_
_entity.id
_entity.type
_entity.pdbx_description
1 polymer ?
#
loop_
_entity_poly.entity_id
_entity_poly.type
_entity_poly.pdbx_seq_one_letter_code
_entity_poly.pdbx_strand_id
1 'polypeptide(L)'
;MVERFEIALNTPAGRLTTAIDVPTGFIPITAIVPLTRRLGEEAAELEIHQAREAGLTISCQMGCAACCRMLVPLSAPEAFALREYVEQLPTDRRTHLLNRLSDTKDRLKREGLWDRLNDVAEASKPVPDEELDPINRTYYALRIPCPYLENEMCSIYEARPAACRELLVTSPAELCQDLVQNPVTPLPVSMRIGSILGLVWGTITSSPPRLIPLPMALEWAERHEEESRRTWPGSSLLDQVLDNMWRFLSQAFQRK
;
A
#
# COMPACT_ATOMS: atom_id res chain seq x y z
N MET A 1 -0.99 -28.71 -0.81
CA MET A 1 0.17 -28.95 0.06
C MET A 1 0.72 -27.59 0.46
N VAL A 2 1.12 -27.42 1.71
CA VAL A 2 1.72 -26.17 2.21
C VAL A 2 3.17 -26.49 2.50
N GLU A 3 4.08 -25.64 2.03
CA GLU A 3 5.51 -25.75 2.28
C GLU A 3 5.95 -24.59 3.15
N ARG A 4 6.90 -24.86 4.05
CA ARG A 4 7.42 -23.89 4.99
C ARG A 4 8.81 -23.43 4.54
N PHE A 5 8.95 -22.12 4.38
CA PHE A 5 10.18 -21.46 3.96
C PHE A 5 10.75 -20.67 5.14
N GLU A 6 12.04 -20.88 5.43
CA GLU A 6 12.77 -20.04 6.38
C GLU A 6 13.44 -18.91 5.59
N ILE A 7 12.94 -17.68 5.78
CA ILE A 7 13.36 -16.50 5.03
C ILE A 7 14.25 -15.63 5.91
N ALA A 8 15.39 -15.22 5.36
CA ALA A 8 16.28 -14.25 5.98
C ALA A 8 16.55 -13.10 5.02
N LEU A 9 16.17 -11.88 5.43
CA LEU A 9 16.38 -10.65 4.67
C LEU A 9 17.25 -9.70 5.48
N ASN A 10 18.31 -9.17 4.87
CA ASN A 10 19.13 -8.15 5.49
C ASN A 10 18.57 -6.77 5.11
N THR A 11 18.19 -5.98 6.11
CA THR A 11 17.79 -4.59 5.94
C THR A 11 18.87 -3.67 6.49
N PRO A 12 18.92 -2.40 6.06
CA PRO A 12 19.77 -1.37 6.68
C PRO A 12 19.61 -1.19 8.19
N ALA A 13 18.47 -1.56 8.77
CA ALA A 13 18.19 -1.48 10.22
C ALA A 13 18.47 -2.78 10.97
N GLY A 14 18.65 -3.91 10.28
CA GLY A 14 18.93 -5.19 10.90
C GLY A 14 18.53 -6.38 10.05
N ARG A 15 18.77 -7.58 10.58
CA ARG A 15 18.39 -8.84 9.92
C ARG A 15 17.00 -9.27 10.36
N LEU A 16 16.12 -9.48 9.38
CA LEU A 16 14.83 -10.10 9.53
C LEU A 16 14.97 -11.61 9.29
N THR A 17 14.42 -12.44 10.17
CA THR A 17 14.34 -13.89 9.98
C THR A 17 12.94 -14.37 10.38
N THR A 18 12.22 -14.97 9.44
CA THR A 18 10.83 -15.39 9.66
C THR A 18 10.51 -16.66 8.89
N ALA A 19 9.59 -17.46 9.41
CA ALA A 19 9.12 -18.67 8.78
C ALA A 19 7.78 -18.39 8.09
N ILE A 20 7.66 -18.81 6.84
CA ILE A 20 6.50 -18.52 6.02
C ILE A 20 5.95 -19.80 5.41
N ASP A 21 4.66 -20.02 5.63
CA ASP A 21 3.90 -21.12 5.05
C ASP A 21 3.27 -20.66 3.73
N VAL A 22 3.63 -21.31 2.62
CA VAL A 22 3.13 -21.00 1.29
C VAL A 22 2.43 -22.22 0.69
N PRO A 23 1.17 -22.09 0.24
CA PRO A 23 0.53 -23.14 -0.53
C PRO A 23 1.28 -23.37 -1.85
N THR A 24 1.73 -24.59 -2.11
CA THR A 24 2.46 -24.93 -3.35
C THR A 24 1.55 -25.13 -4.56
N GLY A 25 0.23 -25.13 -4.34
CA GLY A 25 -0.78 -25.19 -5.40
C GLY A 25 -0.95 -23.85 -6.14
N PHE A 26 -1.90 -23.83 -7.06
CA PHE A 26 -2.31 -22.60 -7.74
C PHE A 26 -3.17 -21.74 -6.80
N ILE A 27 -2.73 -20.52 -6.52
CA ILE A 27 -3.40 -19.56 -5.65
C ILE A 27 -3.64 -18.24 -6.39
N PRO A 28 -4.69 -17.47 -6.02
CA PRO A 28 -4.87 -16.12 -6.54
C PRO A 28 -3.74 -15.21 -6.04
N ILE A 29 -3.48 -14.12 -6.76
CA ILE A 29 -2.44 -13.16 -6.37
C ILE A 29 -2.73 -12.52 -5.00
N THR A 30 -4.00 -12.40 -4.62
CA THR A 30 -4.44 -11.84 -3.33
C THR A 30 -3.94 -12.65 -2.15
N ALA A 31 -3.70 -13.95 -2.31
CA ALA A 31 -3.20 -14.82 -1.26
C ALA A 31 -1.76 -14.49 -0.80
N ILE A 32 -0.94 -13.85 -1.66
CA ILE A 32 0.43 -13.46 -1.28
C ILE A 32 0.47 -12.11 -0.54
N VAL A 33 -0.55 -11.26 -0.69
CA VAL A 33 -0.56 -9.89 -0.15
C VAL A 33 -0.35 -9.84 1.37
N PRO A 34 -1.05 -10.63 2.21
CA PRO A 34 -0.86 -10.58 3.66
C PRO A 34 0.56 -10.98 4.09
N LEU A 35 1.15 -11.96 3.39
CA LEU A 35 2.51 -12.44 3.62
C LEU A 35 3.53 -11.37 3.27
N THR A 36 3.44 -10.79 2.08
CA THR A 36 4.35 -9.73 1.63
C THR A 36 4.26 -8.51 2.54
N ARG A 37 3.05 -8.15 2.97
CA ARG A 37 2.82 -7.04 3.90
C ARG A 37 3.43 -7.30 5.28
N ARG A 38 3.30 -8.51 5.81
CA ARG A 38 3.93 -8.91 7.09
C ARG A 38 5.44 -8.73 7.06
N LEU A 39 6.11 -9.13 5.97
CA LEU A 39 7.54 -8.91 5.78
C LEU A 39 7.92 -7.43 5.80
N GLY A 40 7.09 -6.56 5.19
CA GLY A 40 7.27 -5.11 5.25
C GLY A 40 7.07 -4.54 6.66
N GLU A 41 6.08 -5.04 7.40
CA GLU A 41 5.81 -4.65 8.79
C GLU A 41 6.96 -5.05 9.72
N GLU A 42 7.45 -6.29 9.62
CA GLU A 42 8.62 -6.74 10.38
C GLU A 42 9.87 -5.90 10.07
N ALA A 43 10.07 -5.52 8.80
CA ALA A 43 11.16 -4.61 8.43
C ALA A 43 10.97 -3.19 8.99
N ALA A 44 9.74 -2.67 9.01
CA ALA A 44 9.42 -1.38 9.61
C ALA A 44 9.64 -1.40 11.13
N GLU A 45 9.35 -2.50 11.82
CA GLU A 45 9.63 -2.65 13.25
C GLU A 45 11.14 -2.58 13.57
N LEU A 46 12.00 -3.09 12.68
CA LEU A 46 13.46 -2.91 12.82
C LEU A 46 13.86 -1.43 12.74
N GLU A 47 13.28 -0.67 11.80
CA GLU A 47 13.52 0.77 11.66
C GLU A 47 12.99 1.54 12.88
N ILE A 48 11.81 1.17 13.41
CA ILE A 48 11.25 1.74 14.63
C ILE A 48 12.17 1.48 15.83
N HIS A 49 12.66 0.25 15.97
CA HIS A 49 13.58 -0.12 17.04
C HIS A 49 14.88 0.70 16.96
N GLN A 50 15.51 0.76 15.78
CA GLN A 50 16.73 1.52 15.57
C GLN A 50 16.53 3.02 15.86
N ALA A 51 15.41 3.60 15.45
CA ALA A 51 15.10 5.00 15.75
C ALA A 51 14.96 5.25 17.27
N ARG A 52 14.30 4.34 17.99
CA ARG A 52 14.17 4.42 19.45
C ARG A 52 15.52 4.28 20.16
N GLU A 53 16.39 3.38 19.70
CA GLU A 53 17.76 3.24 20.23
C GLU A 53 18.59 4.52 20.01
N ALA A 54 18.33 5.23 18.91
CA ALA A 54 18.93 6.53 18.63
C ALA A 54 18.28 7.70 19.42
N GLY A 55 17.35 7.40 20.34
CA GLY A 55 16.65 8.40 21.17
C GLY A 55 15.54 9.17 20.45
N LEU A 56 15.13 8.74 19.25
CA LEU A 56 14.03 9.35 18.51
C LEU A 56 12.68 8.78 18.97
N THR A 57 11.64 9.62 18.87
CA THR A 57 10.26 9.22 19.18
C THR A 57 9.46 9.10 17.89
N ILE A 58 8.71 8.01 17.74
CA ILE A 58 7.76 7.86 16.63
C ILE A 58 6.50 8.66 16.95
N SER A 59 6.14 9.61 16.09
CA SER A 59 4.99 10.50 16.30
C SER A 59 3.65 9.88 15.90
N CYS A 60 3.70 8.84 15.07
CA CYS A 60 2.50 8.17 14.56
C CYS A 60 1.87 7.30 15.65
N GLN A 61 0.57 7.49 15.87
CA GLN A 61 -0.21 6.75 16.85
C GLN A 61 -1.62 6.50 16.34
N MET A 62 -2.33 5.57 16.98
CA MET A 62 -3.75 5.33 16.72
C MET A 62 -4.55 6.63 16.91
N GLY A 63 -5.48 6.92 15.99
CA GLY A 63 -6.23 8.18 15.98
C GLY A 63 -5.54 9.34 15.27
N CYS A 64 -4.26 9.21 14.88
CA CYS A 64 -3.64 10.15 13.94
C CYS A 64 -4.14 9.87 12.52
N ALA A 65 -4.58 10.91 11.83
CA ALA A 65 -5.19 10.81 10.51
C ALA A 65 -4.71 11.91 9.53
N ALA A 66 -3.53 12.48 9.80
CA ALA A 66 -2.88 13.43 8.90
C ALA A 66 -2.61 12.79 7.52
N CYS A 67 -2.05 11.57 7.50
CA CYS A 67 -1.81 10.82 6.26
C CYS A 67 -3.10 10.35 5.56
N CYS A 68 -4.22 10.24 6.29
CA CYS A 68 -5.52 9.84 5.74
C CYS A 68 -6.18 10.92 4.88
N ARG A 69 -5.49 12.03 4.60
CA ARG A 69 -5.90 13.09 3.65
C ARG A 69 -4.93 13.20 2.47
N MET A 70 -4.00 12.24 2.33
CA MET A 70 -3.10 12.11 1.18
C MET A 70 -3.67 11.12 0.16
N LEU A 71 -3.19 11.21 -1.09
CA LEU A 71 -3.48 10.20 -2.10
C LEU A 71 -2.68 8.94 -1.79
N VAL A 72 -3.37 7.84 -1.50
CA VAL A 72 -2.74 6.55 -1.22
C VAL A 72 -2.73 5.70 -2.49
N PRO A 73 -1.55 5.33 -3.02
CA PRO A 73 -1.43 4.41 -4.13
C PRO A 73 -1.51 2.95 -3.69
N LEU A 74 -2.23 2.13 -4.44
CA LEU A 74 -2.27 0.67 -4.29
C LEU A 74 -1.66 0.02 -5.54
N SER A 75 -1.08 -1.16 -5.33
CA SER A 75 -0.85 -2.10 -6.41
C SER A 75 -2.12 -2.85 -6.80
N ALA A 76 -2.15 -3.44 -8.01
CA ALA A 76 -3.27 -4.27 -8.45
C ALA A 76 -3.59 -5.42 -7.47
N PRO A 77 -2.61 -6.18 -6.96
CA PRO A 77 -2.86 -7.19 -5.92
C PRO A 77 -3.53 -6.62 -4.66
N GLU A 78 -3.12 -5.45 -4.18
CA GLU A 78 -3.73 -4.80 -3.02
C GLU A 78 -5.16 -4.35 -3.29
N ALA A 79 -5.45 -3.82 -4.49
CA ALA A 79 -6.80 -3.42 -4.87
C ALA A 79 -7.76 -4.64 -4.91
N PHE A 80 -7.30 -5.76 -5.48
CA PHE A 80 -8.06 -7.01 -5.46
C PHE A 80 -8.26 -7.54 -4.04
N ALA A 81 -7.21 -7.59 -3.22
CA ALA A 81 -7.30 -8.06 -1.84
C ALA A 81 -8.21 -7.15 -0.98
N LEU A 82 -8.20 -5.84 -1.24
CA LEU A 82 -9.09 -4.90 -0.57
C LEU A 82 -10.56 -5.13 -0.97
N ARG A 83 -10.84 -5.43 -2.23
CA ARG A 83 -12.18 -5.81 -2.67
C ARG A 83 -12.66 -7.08 -1.95
N GLU A 84 -11.85 -8.15 -1.96
CA GLU A 84 -12.18 -9.39 -1.24
C GLU A 84 -12.46 -9.15 0.25
N TYR A 85 -11.66 -8.30 0.90
CA TYR A 85 -11.87 -7.92 2.30
C TYR A 85 -13.20 -7.20 2.50
N VAL A 86 -13.53 -6.22 1.65
CA VAL A 86 -14.79 -5.45 1.75
C VAL A 86 -16.00 -6.34 1.48
N GLU A 87 -15.89 -7.31 0.57
CA GLU A 87 -16.96 -8.28 0.28
C GLU A 87 -17.30 -9.17 1.48
N GLN A 88 -16.31 -9.48 2.32
CA GLN A 88 -16.45 -10.29 3.53
C GLN A 88 -17.03 -9.52 4.73
N LEU A 89 -17.17 -8.20 4.63
CA LEU A 89 -17.76 -7.40 5.72
C LEU A 89 -19.26 -7.70 5.89
N PRO A 90 -19.79 -7.54 7.13
CA PRO A 90 -21.23 -7.49 7.36
C PRO A 90 -21.94 -6.53 6.40
N THR A 91 -23.15 -6.89 5.95
CA THR A 91 -23.84 -6.16 4.86
C THR A 91 -24.09 -4.70 5.20
N ASP A 92 -24.40 -4.38 6.45
CA ASP A 92 -24.56 -3.02 6.98
C ASP A 92 -23.24 -2.23 6.90
N ARG A 93 -22.13 -2.83 7.37
CA ARG A 93 -20.79 -2.22 7.31
C ARG A 93 -20.32 -2.00 5.88
N ARG A 94 -20.53 -2.99 4.99
CA ARG A 94 -20.21 -2.90 3.57
C ARG A 94 -21.00 -1.78 2.90
N THR A 95 -22.31 -1.71 3.14
CA THR A 95 -23.18 -0.67 2.58
C THR A 95 -22.75 0.72 3.04
N HIS A 96 -22.46 0.89 4.33
CA HIS A 96 -21.97 2.17 4.86
C HIS A 96 -20.66 2.63 4.19
N LEU A 97 -19.70 1.70 4.05
CA LEU A 97 -18.42 1.97 3.39
C LEU A 97 -18.62 2.34 1.90
N LEU A 98 -19.45 1.60 1.17
CA LEU A 98 -19.74 1.89 -0.25
C LEU A 98 -20.41 3.25 -0.44
N ASN A 99 -21.32 3.66 0.44
CA ASN A 99 -21.91 5.00 0.41
C ASN A 99 -20.84 6.09 0.58
N ARG A 100 -19.91 5.93 1.53
CA ARG A 100 -18.80 6.87 1.73
C ARG A 100 -17.85 6.94 0.53
N LEU A 101 -17.62 5.82 -0.16
CA LEU A 101 -16.87 5.80 -1.41
C LEU A 101 -17.60 6.58 -2.50
N SER A 102 -18.92 6.39 -2.63
CA SER A 102 -19.75 7.16 -3.57
C SER A 102 -19.69 8.66 -3.30
N ASP A 103 -19.82 9.08 -2.04
CA ASP A 103 -19.71 10.49 -1.65
C ASP A 103 -18.33 11.07 -1.98
N THR A 104 -17.27 10.28 -1.77
CA THR A 104 -15.90 10.67 -2.09
C THR A 104 -15.71 10.81 -3.60
N LYS A 105 -16.25 9.87 -4.39
CA LYS A 105 -16.26 9.93 -5.86
C LYS A 105 -16.95 11.19 -6.35
N ASP A 106 -18.12 11.53 -5.83
CA ASP A 106 -18.86 12.72 -6.24
C ASP A 106 -18.12 14.02 -5.89
N ARG A 107 -17.42 14.06 -4.75
CA ARG A 107 -16.51 15.17 -4.41
C ARG A 107 -15.37 15.28 -5.41
N LEU A 108 -14.67 14.18 -5.70
CA LEU A 108 -13.54 14.16 -6.63
C LEU A 108 -13.95 14.51 -8.07
N LYS A 109 -15.17 14.13 -8.49
CA LYS A 109 -15.73 14.53 -9.78
C LYS A 109 -15.97 16.03 -9.88
N ARG A 110 -16.54 16.65 -8.84
CA ARG A 110 -16.77 18.11 -8.82
C ARG A 110 -15.47 18.92 -8.91
N GLU A 111 -14.40 18.38 -8.36
CA GLU A 111 -13.06 18.98 -8.42
C GLU A 111 -12.30 18.61 -9.72
N GLY A 112 -12.92 17.89 -10.66
CA GLY A 112 -12.28 17.47 -11.91
C GLY A 112 -11.11 16.49 -11.74
N LEU A 113 -11.03 15.82 -10.59
CA LEU A 113 -9.90 14.97 -10.23
C LEU A 113 -10.17 13.48 -10.51
N TRP A 114 -11.44 13.07 -10.50
CA TRP A 114 -11.81 11.65 -10.68
C TRP A 114 -11.29 11.05 -11.99
N ASP A 115 -11.51 11.74 -13.12
CA ASP A 115 -11.09 11.23 -14.43
C ASP A 115 -9.56 11.16 -14.55
N ARG A 116 -8.84 12.16 -14.01
CA ARG A 116 -7.37 12.15 -13.96
C ARG A 116 -6.83 10.98 -13.13
N LEU A 117 -7.47 10.66 -12.01
CA LEU A 117 -7.12 9.50 -11.19
C LEU A 117 -7.40 8.19 -11.95
N ASN A 118 -8.49 8.14 -12.72
CA ASN A 118 -8.82 6.99 -13.54
C ASN A 118 -7.78 6.78 -14.65
N ASP A 119 -7.34 7.86 -15.32
CA ASP A 119 -6.31 7.78 -16.35
C ASP A 119 -4.99 7.21 -15.78
N VAL A 120 -4.62 7.58 -14.55
CA VAL A 120 -3.46 6.99 -13.85
C VAL A 120 -3.68 5.50 -13.57
N ALA A 121 -4.86 5.11 -13.11
CA ALA A 121 -5.19 3.71 -12.79
C ALA A 121 -5.25 2.80 -14.03
N GLU A 122 -5.61 3.36 -15.18
CA GLU A 122 -5.70 2.67 -16.48
C GLU A 122 -4.44 2.80 -17.34
N ALA A 123 -3.41 3.49 -16.86
CA ALA A 123 -2.23 3.77 -17.64
C ALA A 123 -1.55 2.47 -18.13
N SER A 124 -1.37 2.38 -19.46
CA SER A 124 -0.69 1.26 -20.13
C SER A 124 0.83 1.36 -20.10
N LYS A 125 1.37 2.40 -19.44
CA LYS A 125 2.79 2.64 -19.20
C LYS A 125 2.96 3.27 -17.83
N PRO A 126 4.13 3.12 -17.19
CA PRO A 126 4.44 3.86 -15.97
C PRO A 126 4.26 5.36 -16.19
N VAL A 127 3.51 6.00 -15.30
CA VAL A 127 3.31 7.45 -15.31
C VAL A 127 4.52 8.09 -14.59
N PRO A 128 5.26 9.01 -15.23
CA PRO A 128 6.38 9.70 -14.59
C PRO A 128 5.96 10.52 -13.36
N ASP A 129 6.87 10.70 -12.42
CA ASP A 129 6.61 11.43 -11.17
C ASP A 129 6.20 12.90 -11.45
N GLU A 130 6.73 13.51 -12.50
CA GLU A 130 6.41 14.88 -12.90
C GLU A 130 4.95 15.04 -13.34
N GLU A 131 4.34 13.97 -13.87
CA GLU A 131 2.92 13.95 -14.26
C GLU A 131 2.02 13.63 -13.05
N LEU A 132 2.51 12.86 -12.07
CA LEU A 132 1.79 12.51 -10.85
C LEU A 132 1.80 13.65 -9.80
N ASP A 133 2.87 14.43 -9.70
CA ASP A 133 3.02 15.48 -8.69
C ASP A 133 1.86 16.50 -8.69
N PRO A 134 1.41 17.05 -9.85
CA PRO A 134 0.25 17.94 -9.87
C PRO A 134 -1.04 17.27 -9.39
N ILE A 135 -1.24 15.98 -9.66
CA ILE A 135 -2.41 15.21 -9.20
C ILE A 135 -2.34 15.06 -7.68
N ASN A 136 -1.19 14.64 -7.15
CA ASN A 136 -0.95 14.48 -5.72
C ASN A 136 -1.15 15.78 -4.94
N ARG A 137 -0.61 16.90 -5.44
CA ARG A 137 -0.78 18.23 -4.82
C ARG A 137 -2.22 18.68 -4.82
N THR A 138 -2.92 18.51 -5.94
CA THR A 138 -4.35 18.85 -6.06
C THR A 138 -5.16 18.02 -5.07
N TYR A 139 -4.96 16.70 -5.04
CA TYR A 139 -5.65 15.81 -4.10
C TYR A 139 -5.40 16.21 -2.65
N TYR A 140 -4.14 16.46 -2.27
CA TYR A 140 -3.75 16.85 -0.91
C TYR A 140 -4.40 18.18 -0.49
N ALA A 141 -4.45 19.16 -1.40
CA ALA A 141 -5.05 20.46 -1.14
C ALA A 141 -6.56 20.39 -0.81
N LEU A 142 -7.28 19.40 -1.35
CA LEU A 142 -8.71 19.22 -1.07
C LEU A 142 -9.01 18.77 0.36
N ARG A 143 -8.02 18.20 1.07
CA ARG A 143 -8.14 17.69 2.45
C ARG A 143 -9.34 16.77 2.67
N ILE A 144 -9.78 16.07 1.61
CA ILE A 144 -10.86 15.09 1.67
C ILE A 144 -10.38 13.94 2.56
N PRO A 145 -11.09 13.63 3.67
CA PRO A 145 -10.77 12.46 4.47
C PRO A 145 -10.89 11.20 3.62
N CYS A 146 -9.96 10.25 3.79
CA CYS A 146 -9.98 8.95 3.16
C CYS A 146 -11.37 8.30 3.31
N PRO A 147 -11.93 7.69 2.25
CA PRO A 147 -13.27 7.07 2.31
C PRO A 147 -13.39 5.96 3.35
N TYR A 148 -12.27 5.41 3.82
CA TYR A 148 -12.23 4.39 4.87
C TYR A 148 -11.95 4.94 6.29
N LEU A 149 -12.00 6.26 6.48
CA LEU A 149 -11.79 6.90 7.78
C LEU A 149 -13.12 7.18 8.49
N GLU A 150 -13.32 6.57 9.67
CA GLU A 150 -14.47 6.77 10.54
C GLU A 150 -13.98 7.26 11.90
N ASN A 151 -14.41 8.46 12.34
CA ASN A 151 -13.97 9.08 13.61
C ASN A 151 -12.43 9.12 13.76
N GLU A 152 -11.72 9.54 12.69
CA GLU A 152 -10.26 9.56 12.60
C GLU A 152 -9.58 8.18 12.84
N MET A 153 -10.36 7.10 12.71
CA MET A 153 -9.92 5.72 12.79
C MET A 153 -10.19 4.99 11.48
N CYS A 154 -9.25 4.15 11.05
CA CYS A 154 -9.40 3.43 9.78
C CYS A 154 -10.34 2.24 9.97
N SER A 155 -11.45 2.20 9.22
CA SER A 155 -12.43 1.12 9.28
C SER A 155 -11.98 -0.17 8.60
N ILE A 156 -10.88 -0.12 7.85
CA ILE A 156 -10.22 -1.27 7.21
C ILE A 156 -8.83 -1.51 7.79
N TYR A 157 -8.62 -1.28 9.10
CA TYR A 157 -7.28 -1.34 9.74
C TYR A 157 -6.48 -2.60 9.33
N GLU A 158 -7.13 -3.76 9.38
CA GLU A 158 -6.54 -5.05 9.01
C GLU A 158 -6.23 -5.20 7.52
N ALA A 159 -6.89 -4.44 6.65
CA ALA A 159 -6.70 -4.43 5.20
C ALA A 159 -6.02 -3.15 4.69
N ARG A 160 -5.44 -2.33 5.58
CA ARG A 160 -4.71 -1.12 5.16
C ARG A 160 -3.63 -1.47 4.12
N PRO A 161 -3.58 -0.73 3.00
CA PRO A 161 -2.51 -0.85 2.02
C PRO A 161 -1.13 -0.65 2.66
N ALA A 162 -0.11 -1.20 2.02
CA ALA A 162 1.29 -1.05 2.40
C ALA A 162 1.68 0.42 2.56
N ALA A 163 1.32 1.27 1.60
CA ALA A 163 1.62 2.70 1.64
C ALA A 163 1.09 3.38 2.91
N CYS A 164 -0.05 2.95 3.47
CA CYS A 164 -0.56 3.51 4.73
C CYS A 164 0.27 3.12 5.97
N ARG A 165 1.05 2.04 5.88
CA ARG A 165 1.86 1.48 6.99
C ARG A 165 3.30 1.99 6.98
N GLU A 166 3.72 2.58 5.87
CA GLU A 166 5.10 3.00 5.57
C GLU A 166 5.34 4.52 5.75
N LEU A 167 4.39 5.25 6.35
CA LEU A 167 4.41 6.72 6.46
C LEU A 167 4.79 7.23 7.86
N LEU A 168 5.58 6.46 8.59
CA LEU A 168 6.00 6.82 9.94
C LEU A 168 6.96 8.01 9.93
N VAL A 169 6.88 8.86 10.95
CA VAL A 169 7.78 10.02 11.12
C VAL A 169 8.31 10.12 12.55
N THR A 170 9.48 10.74 12.70
CA THR A 170 10.13 11.06 13.99
C THR A 170 10.07 12.54 14.36
N SER A 171 9.61 13.40 13.45
CA SER A 171 9.35 14.82 13.71
C SER A 171 8.03 15.03 14.46
N PRO A 172 7.82 16.16 15.18
CA PRO A 172 6.58 16.44 15.90
C PRO A 172 5.31 16.24 15.04
N ALA A 173 4.27 15.65 15.63
CA ALA A 173 3.05 15.24 14.93
C ALA A 173 2.29 16.42 14.31
N GLU A 174 2.42 17.61 14.89
CA GLU A 174 1.78 18.85 14.45
C GLU A 174 2.24 19.24 13.05
N LEU A 175 3.48 18.91 12.67
CA LEU A 175 4.02 19.19 11.35
C LEU A 175 3.30 18.40 10.25
N CYS A 176 2.75 17.22 10.58
CA CYS A 176 2.01 16.40 9.61
C CYS A 176 0.69 17.05 9.15
N GLN A 177 0.20 18.07 9.85
CA GLN A 177 -1.02 18.77 9.45
C GLN A 177 -0.86 19.49 8.10
N ASP A 178 0.35 19.95 7.78
CA ASP A 178 0.65 20.54 6.47
C ASP A 178 2.07 20.21 6.01
N LEU A 179 2.19 19.11 5.24
CA LEU A 179 3.44 18.61 4.69
C LEU A 179 4.01 19.47 3.56
N VAL A 180 3.21 20.41 3.01
CA VAL A 180 3.69 21.33 1.96
C VAL A 180 4.51 22.45 2.60
N GLN A 181 4.08 22.93 3.77
CA GLN A 181 4.75 24.03 4.47
C GLN A 181 5.71 23.54 5.55
N ASN A 182 5.44 22.37 6.15
CA ASN A 182 6.20 21.86 7.27
C ASN A 182 6.98 20.60 6.87
N PRO A 183 8.32 20.67 6.83
CA PRO A 183 9.12 19.48 6.61
C PRO A 183 8.94 18.50 7.77
N VAL A 184 8.77 17.22 7.45
CA VAL A 184 8.75 16.12 8.41
C VAL A 184 10.00 15.26 8.25
N THR A 185 10.34 14.50 9.29
CA THR A 185 11.43 13.52 9.24
C THR A 185 10.82 12.12 9.09
N PRO A 186 10.71 11.58 7.86
CA PRO A 186 10.18 10.24 7.67
C PRO A 186 11.15 9.19 8.21
N LEU A 187 10.59 8.11 8.75
CA LEU A 187 11.35 6.91 9.04
C LEU A 187 11.79 6.25 7.71
N PRO A 188 13.00 5.69 7.61
CA PRO A 188 13.41 4.96 6.43
C PRO A 188 12.46 3.80 6.14
N VAL A 189 12.28 3.50 4.85
CA VAL A 189 11.49 2.36 4.41
C VAL A 189 12.34 1.54 3.46
N SER A 190 12.78 0.39 3.98
CA SER A 190 13.72 -0.49 3.31
C SER A 190 13.10 -1.28 2.16
N MET A 191 11.78 -1.53 2.19
CA MET A 191 11.03 -2.23 1.15
C MET A 191 9.68 -1.55 0.94
N ARG A 192 9.40 -1.08 -0.27
CA ARG A 192 8.10 -0.49 -0.65
C ARG A 192 7.17 -1.62 -1.09
N ILE A 193 6.33 -2.13 -0.19
CA ILE A 193 5.57 -3.36 -0.44
C ILE A 193 4.57 -3.19 -1.58
N GLY A 194 3.91 -2.03 -1.67
CA GLY A 194 3.01 -1.74 -2.80
C GLY A 194 3.75 -1.79 -4.14
N SER A 195 4.95 -1.21 -4.22
CA SER A 195 5.77 -1.27 -5.44
C SER A 195 6.22 -2.70 -5.77
N ILE A 196 6.63 -3.47 -4.76
CA ILE A 196 7.01 -4.88 -4.92
C ILE A 196 5.83 -5.69 -5.48
N LEU A 197 4.64 -5.58 -4.90
CA LEU A 197 3.45 -6.27 -5.38
C LEU A 197 3.05 -5.82 -6.79
N GLY A 198 3.20 -4.54 -7.11
CA GLY A 198 3.00 -4.01 -8.46
C GLY A 198 3.96 -4.61 -9.49
N LEU A 199 5.24 -4.78 -9.14
CA LEU A 199 6.25 -5.40 -10.02
C LEU A 199 6.04 -6.90 -10.19
N VAL A 200 5.63 -7.60 -9.13
CA VAL A 200 5.22 -9.01 -9.20
C VAL A 200 4.06 -9.15 -10.17
N TRP A 201 3.01 -8.33 -10.00
CA TRP A 201 1.86 -8.30 -10.90
C TRP A 201 2.26 -8.05 -12.35
N GLY A 202 3.10 -7.04 -12.59
CA GLY A 202 3.57 -6.71 -13.93
C GLY A 202 4.32 -7.86 -14.60
N THR A 203 5.17 -8.55 -13.84
CA THR A 203 5.91 -9.73 -14.32
C THR A 203 4.98 -10.88 -14.71
N ILE A 204 4.05 -11.26 -13.83
CA ILE A 204 3.20 -12.45 -14.06
C ILE A 204 2.08 -12.22 -15.08
N THR A 205 1.76 -10.96 -15.38
CA THR A 205 0.74 -10.58 -16.37
C THR A 205 1.31 -10.00 -17.66
N SER A 206 2.63 -9.82 -17.74
CA SER A 206 3.30 -9.11 -18.83
C SER A 206 2.70 -7.71 -19.07
N SER A 207 2.38 -7.01 -17.99
CA SER A 207 1.80 -5.67 -18.00
C SER A 207 2.67 -4.70 -17.20
N PRO A 208 2.57 -3.37 -17.43
CA PRO A 208 3.25 -2.41 -16.57
C PRO A 208 2.69 -2.47 -15.14
N PRO A 209 3.52 -2.20 -14.10
CA PRO A 209 3.00 -1.98 -12.76
C PRO A 209 2.04 -0.77 -12.78
N ARG A 210 0.83 -0.97 -12.25
CA ARG A 210 -0.20 0.07 -12.16
C ARG A 210 -0.22 0.67 -10.76
N LEU A 211 -0.54 1.97 -10.71
CA LEU A 211 -0.83 2.70 -9.49
C LEU A 211 -2.34 2.94 -9.44
N ILE A 212 -3.02 2.31 -8.48
CA ILE A 212 -4.47 2.44 -8.31
C ILE A 212 -4.74 3.36 -7.12
N PRO A 213 -5.34 4.54 -7.32
CA PRO A 213 -5.70 5.42 -6.22
C PRO A 213 -6.74 4.79 -5.29
N LEU A 214 -6.48 4.80 -3.99
CA LEU A 214 -7.34 4.17 -2.97
C LEU A 214 -8.84 4.51 -3.09
N PRO A 215 -9.27 5.76 -3.37
CA PRO A 215 -10.69 6.08 -3.49
C PRO A 215 -11.44 5.36 -4.61
N MET A 216 -10.74 4.84 -5.62
CA MET A 216 -11.33 4.11 -6.74
C MET A 216 -10.93 2.63 -6.79
N ALA A 217 -10.19 2.15 -5.80
CA ALA A 217 -9.63 0.80 -5.82
C ALA A 217 -10.69 -0.30 -5.95
N LEU A 218 -11.85 -0.16 -5.29
CA LEU A 218 -12.93 -1.15 -5.40
C LEU A 218 -13.57 -1.17 -6.80
N GLU A 219 -13.89 0.00 -7.35
CA GLU A 219 -14.48 0.13 -8.69
C GLU A 219 -13.48 -0.33 -9.77
N TRP A 220 -12.20 -0.03 -9.59
CA TRP A 220 -11.14 -0.54 -10.46
C TRP A 220 -11.04 -2.08 -10.37
N ALA A 221 -11.03 -2.64 -9.17
CA ALA A 221 -10.94 -4.08 -8.95
C ALA A 221 -12.15 -4.85 -9.49
N GLU A 222 -13.34 -4.25 -9.46
CA GLU A 222 -14.56 -4.78 -10.07
C GLU A 222 -14.45 -4.83 -11.60
N ARG A 223 -13.96 -3.75 -12.22
CA ARG A 223 -13.73 -3.70 -13.68
C ARG A 223 -12.64 -4.68 -14.16
N HIS A 224 -11.75 -5.10 -13.27
CA HIS A 224 -10.65 -6.04 -13.54
C HIS A 224 -10.85 -7.41 -12.89
N GLU A 225 -12.09 -7.79 -12.59
CA GLU A 225 -12.40 -9.06 -11.89
C GLU A 225 -11.88 -10.30 -12.65
N GLU A 226 -11.89 -10.29 -13.98
CA GLU A 226 -11.36 -11.42 -14.76
C GLU A 226 -9.86 -11.61 -14.53
N GLU A 227 -9.10 -10.51 -14.41
CA GLU A 227 -7.68 -10.56 -14.11
C GLU A 227 -7.42 -11.10 -12.69
N SER A 228 -8.27 -10.72 -11.73
CA SER A 228 -8.12 -11.12 -10.32
C SER A 228 -8.36 -12.61 -10.09
N ARG A 229 -9.16 -13.27 -10.94
CA ARG A 229 -9.48 -14.71 -10.86
C ARG A 229 -8.37 -15.64 -11.34
N ARG A 230 -7.33 -15.09 -11.97
CA ARG A 230 -6.18 -15.88 -12.41
C ARG A 230 -5.41 -16.42 -11.20
N THR A 231 -4.78 -17.58 -11.39
CA THR A 231 -4.03 -18.26 -10.34
C THR A 231 -2.65 -18.68 -10.82
N TRP A 232 -1.68 -18.71 -9.91
CA TRP A 232 -0.29 -19.07 -10.17
C TRP A 232 0.24 -20.01 -9.09
N PRO A 233 1.27 -20.82 -9.37
CA PRO A 233 1.93 -21.62 -8.34
C PRO A 233 2.42 -20.72 -7.20
N GLY A 234 2.04 -21.01 -5.96
CA GLY A 234 2.36 -20.14 -4.83
C GLY A 234 3.87 -20.00 -4.57
N SER A 235 4.66 -21.04 -4.82
CA SER A 235 6.13 -20.96 -4.77
C SER A 235 6.67 -19.94 -5.78
N SER A 236 6.15 -19.94 -7.00
CA SER A 236 6.55 -18.97 -8.03
C SER A 236 6.18 -17.54 -7.64
N LEU A 237 5.03 -17.31 -6.98
CA LEU A 237 4.68 -15.99 -6.46
C LEU A 237 5.62 -15.55 -5.34
N LEU A 238 5.98 -16.47 -4.43
CA LEU A 238 6.95 -16.20 -3.36
C LEU A 238 8.32 -15.83 -3.94
N ASP A 239 8.82 -16.58 -4.93
CA ASP A 239 10.09 -16.30 -5.59
C ASP A 239 10.10 -14.89 -6.20
N GLN A 240 9.03 -14.52 -6.92
CA GLN A 240 8.89 -13.18 -7.49
C GLN A 240 8.87 -12.08 -6.43
N VAL A 241 8.20 -12.31 -5.29
CA VAL A 241 8.19 -11.37 -4.17
C VAL A 241 9.60 -11.20 -3.60
N LEU A 242 10.29 -12.30 -3.30
CA LEU A 242 11.62 -12.28 -2.73
C LEU A 242 12.61 -11.61 -3.67
N ASP A 243 12.61 -11.95 -4.96
CA ASP A 243 13.48 -11.33 -5.97
C ASP A 243 13.32 -9.80 -6.02
N ASN A 244 12.08 -9.30 -5.96
CA ASN A 244 11.83 -7.86 -5.94
C ASN A 244 12.23 -7.24 -4.59
N MET A 245 12.01 -7.91 -3.46
CA MET A 245 12.52 -7.46 -2.16
C MET A 245 14.04 -7.32 -2.15
N TRP A 246 14.77 -8.30 -2.68
CA TRP A 246 16.23 -8.26 -2.81
C TRP A 246 16.70 -7.05 -3.64
N ARG A 247 16.00 -6.72 -4.73
CA ARG A 247 16.31 -5.52 -5.55
C ARG A 247 16.15 -4.22 -4.76
N PHE A 248 15.05 -4.07 -4.01
CA PHE A 248 14.81 -2.90 -3.16
C PHE A 248 15.87 -2.77 -2.06
N LEU A 249 16.16 -3.87 -1.35
CA LEU A 249 17.16 -3.90 -0.29
C LEU A 249 18.57 -3.57 -0.82
N SER A 250 18.93 -4.09 -1.99
CA SER A 250 20.22 -3.78 -2.64
C SER A 250 20.38 -2.27 -2.91
N GLN A 251 19.32 -1.62 -3.35
CA GLN A 251 19.32 -0.16 -3.56
C GLN A 251 19.37 0.61 -2.23
N ALA A 252 18.68 0.13 -1.20
CA ALA A 252 18.69 0.75 0.12
C ALA A 252 20.09 0.76 0.75
N PHE A 253 20.88 -0.31 0.55
CA PHE A 253 22.27 -0.36 1.00
C PHE A 253 23.21 0.58 0.21
N GLN A 254 22.89 0.92 -1.03
CA GLN A 254 23.70 1.86 -1.84
C GLN A 254 23.44 3.34 -1.49
N ARG A 255 22.34 3.65 -0.81
CA ARG A 255 21.94 5.02 -0.44
C ARG A 255 22.44 5.46 0.94
N LYS A 256 23.05 4.58 1.72
CA LYS A 256 23.77 4.89 2.96
C LYS A 256 25.24 5.16 2.66
#